data_AF-A0A2K2H9W3-F1
#
_entry.id   AF-A0A2K2H9W3-F1
#
_cell.length_a   1.000
_cell.length_b   1.000
_cell.length_c   1.000
_cell.angle_alpha   90.00
_cell.angle_beta   90.00
_cell.angle_gamma   90.00
#
_symmetry.space_group_name_H-M   'P 1'
#
loop_
_entity.id
_entity.type
_entity.pdbx_description
1 polymer ?
#
loop_
_entity_poly.entity_id
_entity_poly.type
_entity_poly.pdbx_seq_one_letter_code
_entity_poly.pdbx_strand_id
1 'polypeptide(L)'
;MRILANLFMWMFLADGCLSVIDELLAYNSGVHGLLGVRTLVAFSVVVLAIIVYGAMFFDRRLPKLILLPQSLFAIWGMTGLWPLSFFILSDNLGVMIAGLQVSLGLLPFFVLRGEGRGLLLRPERFFGRGFSVGNLLLGVAGTLFVVPLLLVSFAGAGTVEAINNATAGFMRVDARGISMQERVYRRGDKTVRLVAMIHVGDQSYYDQLAASVAAPHTLVLAEGVSDRGGLLTAAYSYDRVASLLGLSTQRQMPMKGRLIDPDELRGKGEKGNSQGPDILRADVDLSDFDPRTVEFLNMLGRDVFSSDDLASGLRTYNAWINRNMDQERYARLMDDILTRRNRTVLDYLGQALDKYDVIVIPWGALHMRGIEEGVLARGFRLRKTEQRMSVDFSVLLKKASD
;
A
#
# COMPACT_ATOMS: atom_id res chain seq x y z
N MET A 1 -23.89 16.55 -28.68
CA MET A 1 -22.42 16.34 -28.80
C MET A 1 -21.61 17.61 -28.57
N ARG A 2 -21.78 18.70 -29.35
CA ARG A 2 -21.05 19.96 -29.14
C ARG A 2 -21.12 20.51 -27.71
N ILE A 3 -22.33 20.66 -27.18
CA ILE A 3 -22.56 21.23 -25.83
C ILE A 3 -21.84 20.37 -24.77
N LEU A 4 -22.01 19.06 -24.84
CA LEU A 4 -21.35 18.10 -23.95
C LEU A 4 -19.83 18.20 -24.01
N ALA A 5 -19.24 18.23 -25.21
CA ALA A 5 -17.79 18.33 -25.38
C ALA A 5 -17.25 19.68 -24.88
N ASN A 6 -17.95 20.78 -25.14
CA ASN A 6 -17.58 22.11 -24.64
C ASN A 6 -17.69 22.21 -23.13
N LEU A 7 -18.73 21.61 -22.53
CA LEU A 7 -18.89 21.53 -21.09
C LEU A 7 -17.74 20.75 -20.46
N PHE A 8 -17.39 19.59 -21.02
CA PHE A 8 -16.26 18.79 -20.56
C PHE A 8 -14.95 19.56 -20.62
N MET A 9 -14.61 20.20 -21.75
CA MET A 9 -13.36 20.97 -21.87
C MET A 9 -13.28 22.11 -20.85
N TRP A 10 -14.38 22.83 -20.63
CA TRP A 10 -14.43 23.88 -19.60
C TRP A 10 -14.27 23.33 -18.19
N MET A 11 -15.01 22.29 -17.85
CA MET A 11 -14.94 21.67 -16.53
C MET A 11 -13.55 21.09 -16.27
N PHE A 12 -12.93 20.46 -17.26
CA PHE A 12 -11.58 19.90 -17.16
C PHE A 12 -10.53 20.99 -16.90
N LEU A 13 -10.62 22.14 -17.59
CA LEU A 13 -9.73 23.27 -17.37
C LEU A 13 -9.99 23.93 -16.01
N ALA A 14 -11.26 24.10 -15.63
CA ALA A 14 -11.64 24.67 -14.34
C ALA A 14 -11.14 23.82 -13.17
N ASP A 15 -11.26 22.49 -13.27
CA ASP A 15 -10.73 21.53 -12.31
C ASP A 15 -9.20 21.64 -12.17
N GLY A 16 -8.49 21.72 -13.29
CA GLY A 16 -7.03 21.92 -13.29
C GLY A 16 -6.64 23.23 -12.61
N CYS A 17 -7.30 24.35 -12.94
CA CYS A 17 -7.03 25.64 -12.32
C CYS A 17 -7.34 25.63 -10.82
N LEU A 18 -8.48 25.05 -10.42
CA LEU A 18 -8.86 24.91 -9.02
C LEU A 18 -7.85 24.06 -8.25
N SER A 19 -7.38 22.98 -8.86
CA SER A 19 -6.35 22.12 -8.29
C SER A 19 -5.03 22.86 -8.11
N VAL A 20 -4.57 23.65 -9.09
CA VAL A 20 -3.36 24.47 -8.95
C VAL A 20 -3.49 25.43 -7.76
N ILE A 21 -4.64 26.12 -7.64
CA ILE A 21 -4.87 27.06 -6.54
C ILE A 21 -4.83 26.35 -5.19
N ASP A 22 -5.55 25.22 -5.05
CA ASP A 22 -5.61 24.47 -3.79
C ASP A 22 -4.24 23.86 -3.41
N GLU A 23 -3.50 23.31 -4.37
CA GLU A 23 -2.15 22.76 -4.13
C GLU A 23 -1.16 23.87 -3.73
N LEU A 24 -1.23 25.06 -4.34
CA LEU A 24 -0.40 26.20 -3.93
C LEU A 24 -0.81 26.74 -2.55
N LEU A 25 -2.10 26.74 -2.21
CA LEU A 25 -2.56 27.11 -0.87
C LEU A 25 -2.06 26.11 0.17
N ALA A 26 -2.18 24.82 -0.10
CA ALA A 26 -1.70 23.75 0.76
C ALA A 26 -0.18 23.82 0.95
N TYR A 27 0.56 24.11 -0.13
CA TYR A 27 2.02 24.29 -0.05
C TYR A 27 2.43 25.44 0.88
N ASN A 28 1.72 26.57 0.85
CA ASN A 28 2.07 27.75 1.65
C ASN A 28 1.50 27.75 3.08
N SER A 29 0.33 27.13 3.29
CA SER A 29 -0.42 27.21 4.55
C SER A 29 -0.61 25.87 5.26
N GLY A 30 -0.34 24.75 4.60
CA GLY A 30 -0.65 23.41 5.08
C GLY A 30 -2.14 23.04 5.01
N VAL A 31 -2.99 23.89 4.43
CA VAL A 31 -4.45 23.73 4.43
C VAL A 31 -4.99 23.54 3.01
N HIS A 32 -5.75 22.45 2.81
CA HIS A 32 -6.52 22.20 1.59
C HIS A 32 -7.94 22.81 1.69
N GLY A 33 -8.02 24.15 1.67
CA GLY A 33 -9.27 24.88 1.90
C GLY A 33 -10.34 24.66 0.83
N LEU A 34 -9.97 24.19 -0.37
CA LEU A 34 -10.88 24.01 -1.51
C LEU A 34 -11.19 22.54 -1.78
N LEU A 35 -10.71 21.61 -0.94
CA LEU A 35 -10.79 20.17 -1.18
C LEU A 35 -12.20 19.70 -1.53
N GLY A 36 -13.22 20.11 -0.76
CA GLY A 36 -14.60 19.68 -1.00
C GLY A 36 -15.15 20.11 -2.36
N VAL A 37 -14.91 21.36 -2.76
CA VAL A 37 -15.34 21.88 -4.07
C VAL A 37 -14.54 21.20 -5.18
N ARG A 38 -13.22 21.05 -4.99
CA ARG A 38 -12.33 20.37 -5.93
C ARG A 38 -12.78 18.94 -6.20
N THR A 39 -13.07 18.16 -5.16
CA THR A 39 -13.55 16.78 -5.28
C THR A 39 -14.85 16.69 -6.07
N LEU A 40 -15.80 17.60 -5.84
CA LEU A 40 -17.07 17.63 -6.58
C LEU A 40 -16.87 17.93 -8.07
N VAL A 41 -16.03 18.92 -8.38
CA VAL A 41 -15.70 19.30 -9.76
C VAL A 41 -14.95 18.17 -10.47
N ALA A 42 -13.91 17.62 -9.84
CA ALA A 42 -13.12 16.49 -10.36
C ALA A 42 -14.00 15.28 -10.65
N PHE A 43 -14.92 14.92 -9.73
CA PHE A 43 -15.88 13.84 -9.95
C PHE A 43 -16.74 14.08 -11.20
N SER A 44 -17.25 15.31 -11.35
CA SER A 44 -18.03 15.70 -12.53
C SER A 44 -17.21 15.62 -13.82
N VAL A 45 -15.94 16.01 -13.78
CA VAL A 45 -15.01 15.90 -14.91
C VAL A 45 -14.78 14.43 -15.30
N VAL A 46 -14.59 13.53 -14.33
CA VAL A 46 -14.42 12.09 -14.58
C VAL A 46 -15.65 11.49 -15.23
N VAL A 47 -16.85 11.78 -14.72
CA VAL A 47 -18.11 11.30 -15.31
C VAL A 47 -18.24 11.79 -16.75
N LEU A 48 -17.98 13.08 -16.99
CA LEU A 48 -17.99 13.65 -18.34
C LEU A 48 -16.91 13.03 -19.23
N ALA A 49 -15.72 12.75 -18.71
CA ALA A 49 -14.62 12.12 -19.45
C ALA A 49 -15.02 10.73 -19.97
N ILE A 50 -15.68 9.91 -19.15
CA ILE A 50 -16.16 8.58 -19.56
C ILE A 50 -17.20 8.71 -20.69
N ILE A 51 -18.15 9.62 -20.54
CA ILE A 51 -19.20 9.85 -21.56
C ILE A 51 -18.57 10.38 -22.86
N VAL A 52 -17.67 11.37 -22.78
CA VAL A 52 -16.98 11.96 -23.94
C VAL A 52 -16.06 10.94 -24.60
N TYR A 53 -15.39 10.08 -23.83
CA TYR A 53 -14.56 9.00 -24.34
C TYR A 53 -15.37 8.04 -25.21
N GLY A 54 -16.50 7.52 -24.70
CA GLY A 54 -17.39 6.65 -25.47
C GLY A 54 -18.00 7.38 -26.68
N ALA A 55 -18.39 8.64 -26.50
CA ALA A 55 -18.92 9.48 -27.58
C ALA A 55 -17.98 9.63 -28.78
N MET A 56 -16.66 9.64 -28.59
CA MET A 56 -15.69 9.73 -29.69
C MET A 56 -15.71 8.52 -30.64
N PHE A 57 -16.28 7.38 -30.21
CA PHE A 57 -16.43 6.20 -31.04
C PHE A 57 -17.61 6.31 -31.99
N PHE A 58 -18.67 6.97 -31.53
CA PHE A 58 -19.90 7.15 -32.30
C PHE A 58 -19.87 8.42 -33.16
N ASP A 59 -19.30 9.52 -32.66
CA ASP A 59 -19.23 10.80 -33.38
C ASP A 59 -17.80 11.10 -33.85
N ARG A 60 -17.56 10.90 -35.16
CA ARG A 60 -16.26 11.16 -35.78
C ARG A 60 -15.88 12.64 -35.84
N ARG A 61 -16.84 13.55 -35.62
CA ARG A 61 -16.64 15.02 -35.66
C ARG A 61 -16.00 15.54 -34.38
N LEU A 62 -15.98 14.74 -33.32
CA LEU A 62 -15.28 15.07 -32.08
C LEU A 62 -13.76 15.05 -32.28
N PRO A 63 -13.02 16.11 -31.90
CA PRO A 63 -11.58 16.17 -32.08
C PRO A 63 -10.86 15.28 -31.07
N LYS A 64 -10.51 14.07 -31.52
CA LYS A 64 -9.80 13.09 -30.70
C LYS A 64 -8.46 13.62 -30.19
N LEU A 65 -7.75 14.43 -30.98
CA LEU A 65 -6.48 15.04 -30.57
C LEU A 65 -6.60 15.90 -29.30
N ILE A 66 -7.78 16.47 -29.05
CA ILE A 66 -8.04 17.31 -27.88
C ILE A 66 -8.69 16.49 -26.77
N LEU A 67 -9.80 15.82 -27.09
CA LEU A 67 -10.67 15.20 -26.10
C LEU A 67 -10.11 13.87 -25.56
N LEU A 68 -9.35 13.13 -26.36
CA LEU A 68 -8.74 11.87 -25.92
C LEU A 68 -7.71 12.06 -24.81
N PRO A 69 -6.67 12.90 -24.94
CA PRO A 69 -5.69 13.08 -23.86
C PRO A 69 -6.33 13.63 -22.59
N GLN A 70 -7.30 14.54 -22.71
CA GLN A 70 -8.05 15.06 -21.55
C GLN A 70 -8.87 13.96 -20.86
N SER A 71 -9.59 13.14 -21.63
CA SER A 71 -10.42 12.06 -21.07
C SER A 71 -9.56 10.99 -20.40
N LEU A 72 -8.46 10.58 -21.05
CA LEU A 72 -7.53 9.59 -20.50
C LEU A 72 -6.83 10.12 -19.24
N PHE A 73 -6.42 11.38 -19.24
CA PHE A 73 -5.83 12.02 -18.06
C PHE A 73 -6.81 12.05 -16.88
N ALA A 74 -8.06 12.45 -17.10
CA ALA A 74 -9.08 12.48 -16.05
C ALA A 74 -9.36 11.09 -15.46
N ILE A 75 -9.48 10.07 -16.31
CA ILE A 75 -9.71 8.68 -15.87
C ILE A 75 -8.49 8.14 -15.13
N TRP A 76 -7.29 8.39 -15.63
CA TRP A 76 -6.05 7.98 -14.98
C TRP A 76 -5.83 8.70 -13.65
N GLY A 77 -6.28 9.95 -13.52
CA GLY A 77 -6.26 10.71 -12.27
C GLY A 77 -6.97 10.00 -11.11
N MET A 78 -7.96 9.15 -11.40
CA MET A 78 -8.64 8.33 -10.37
C MET A 78 -7.70 7.36 -9.65
N THR A 79 -6.58 6.98 -10.26
CA THR A 79 -5.58 6.09 -9.66
C THR A 79 -4.43 6.84 -8.99
N GLY A 80 -4.56 8.17 -8.81
CA GLY A 80 -3.46 9.02 -8.39
C GLY A 80 -2.31 9.04 -9.41
N LEU A 81 -2.63 8.80 -10.69
CA LEU A 81 -1.68 8.63 -11.79
C LEU A 81 -0.68 7.48 -11.60
N TRP A 82 -1.05 6.41 -10.90
CA TRP A 82 -0.16 5.24 -10.78
C TRP A 82 0.13 4.63 -12.18
N PRO A 83 1.38 4.27 -12.53
CA PRO A 83 2.58 4.25 -11.67
C PRO A 83 3.43 5.52 -11.74
N LEU A 84 3.01 6.57 -12.46
CA LEU A 84 3.80 7.80 -12.62
C LEU A 84 4.13 8.44 -11.26
N SER A 85 3.17 8.42 -10.32
CA SER A 85 3.35 8.92 -8.96
C SER A 85 4.46 8.21 -8.18
N PHE A 86 4.87 7.00 -8.57
CA PHE A 86 6.02 6.33 -7.96
C PHE A 86 7.37 6.91 -8.38
N PHE A 87 7.46 7.44 -9.60
CA PHE A 87 8.72 7.96 -10.15
C PHE A 87 8.95 9.42 -9.78
N ILE A 88 7.87 10.16 -9.52
CA ILE A 88 7.94 11.57 -9.15
C ILE A 88 7.80 11.70 -7.63
N LEU A 89 8.87 11.38 -6.92
CA LEU A 89 9.01 11.61 -5.48
C LEU A 89 9.30 13.10 -5.23
N SER A 90 8.26 13.94 -5.30
CA SER A 90 8.39 15.35 -4.91
C SER A 90 7.19 15.80 -4.10
N ASP A 91 7.45 16.66 -3.10
CA ASP A 91 6.40 17.34 -2.33
C ASP A 91 5.52 18.23 -3.22
N ASN A 92 5.95 18.47 -4.47
CA ASN A 92 5.28 19.30 -5.47
C ASN A 92 4.50 18.49 -6.51
N LEU A 93 4.36 17.16 -6.33
CA LEU A 93 3.68 16.30 -7.29
C LEU A 93 2.27 16.79 -7.61
N GLY A 94 1.51 17.23 -6.60
CA GLY A 94 0.16 17.78 -6.78
C GLY A 94 0.14 19.00 -7.72
N VAL A 95 1.05 19.95 -7.50
CA VAL A 95 1.19 21.15 -8.35
C VAL A 95 1.59 20.77 -9.78
N MET A 96 2.51 19.82 -9.95
CA MET A 96 2.95 19.35 -11.28
C MET A 96 1.79 18.70 -12.05
N ILE A 97 1.02 17.84 -11.38
CA ILE A 97 -0.15 17.17 -11.96
C ILE A 97 -1.22 18.20 -12.37
N ALA A 98 -1.53 19.14 -11.47
CA ALA A 98 -2.50 20.19 -11.73
C ALA A 98 -2.06 21.11 -12.90
N GLY A 99 -0.76 21.46 -12.95
CA GLY A 99 -0.17 22.22 -14.05
C GLY A 99 -0.23 21.47 -15.40
N LEU A 100 -0.01 20.15 -15.39
CA LEU A 100 -0.18 19.31 -16.59
C LEU A 100 -1.65 19.29 -17.03
N GLN A 101 -2.59 19.18 -16.10
CA GLN A 101 -4.03 19.24 -16.40
C GLN A 101 -4.40 20.57 -17.07
N VAL A 102 -3.96 21.71 -16.52
CA VAL A 102 -4.18 23.03 -17.13
C VAL A 102 -3.58 23.09 -18.53
N SER A 103 -2.36 22.58 -18.71
CA SER A 103 -1.70 22.54 -20.02
C SER A 103 -2.51 21.75 -21.05
N LEU A 104 -3.04 20.58 -20.67
CA LEU A 104 -3.95 19.80 -21.51
C LEU A 104 -5.30 20.50 -21.73
N GLY A 105 -5.82 21.23 -20.75
CA GLY A 105 -7.04 22.03 -20.84
C GLY A 105 -6.90 23.22 -21.81
N LEU A 106 -5.69 23.74 -21.98
CA LEU A 106 -5.37 24.81 -22.93
C LEU A 106 -5.06 24.32 -24.34
N LEU A 107 -4.91 23.01 -24.55
CA LEU A 107 -4.69 22.40 -25.87
C LEU A 107 -5.68 22.86 -26.97
N PRO A 108 -7.01 23.02 -26.71
CA PRO A 108 -7.94 23.52 -27.72
C PRO A 108 -7.54 24.88 -28.28
N PHE A 109 -6.97 25.77 -27.46
CA PHE A 109 -6.54 27.10 -27.90
C PHE A 109 -5.46 27.04 -28.98
N PHE A 110 -4.57 26.04 -28.92
CA PHE A 110 -3.49 25.85 -29.89
C PHE A 110 -3.94 25.08 -31.12
N VAL A 111 -4.73 24.03 -30.93
CA VAL A 111 -5.15 23.13 -32.02
C VAL A 111 -6.27 23.73 -32.87
N LEU A 112 -7.17 24.53 -32.29
CA LEU A 112 -8.31 25.12 -33.01
C LEU A 112 -8.00 26.49 -33.63
N ARG A 113 -6.73 26.90 -33.72
CA ARG A 113 -6.34 28.21 -34.26
C ARG A 113 -6.89 28.49 -35.67
N GLY A 114 -6.95 27.46 -36.52
CA GLY A 114 -7.48 27.56 -37.89
C GLY A 114 -9.01 27.66 -37.98
N GLU A 115 -9.72 27.37 -36.88
CA GLU A 115 -11.19 27.48 -36.81
C GLU A 115 -11.62 28.82 -36.18
N GLY A 116 -10.67 29.72 -35.93
CA GLY A 116 -10.87 30.99 -35.24
C GLY A 116 -10.66 30.84 -33.74
N ARG A 117 -9.49 31.27 -33.28
CA ARG A 117 -8.96 31.27 -31.90
C ARG A 117 -10.05 31.17 -30.82
N GLY A 118 -10.09 30.05 -30.09
CA GLY A 118 -11.03 29.84 -28.99
C GLY A 118 -10.82 28.53 -28.25
N LEU A 119 -11.37 28.42 -27.04
CA LEU A 119 -11.35 27.21 -26.22
C LEU A 119 -12.50 26.24 -26.51
N LEU A 120 -13.43 26.63 -27.39
CA LEU A 120 -14.69 25.91 -27.62
C LEU A 120 -14.82 25.41 -29.06
N LEU A 121 -15.45 24.25 -29.19
CA LEU A 121 -15.86 23.71 -30.48
C LEU A 121 -17.03 24.53 -31.03
N ARG A 122 -16.88 24.92 -32.29
CA ARG A 122 -17.89 25.71 -33.00
C ARG A 122 -18.99 24.83 -33.62
N PRO A 123 -20.20 25.35 -33.87
CA PRO A 123 -21.25 24.61 -34.57
C PRO A 123 -20.82 24.03 -35.92
N GLU A 124 -19.98 24.74 -36.66
CA GLU A 124 -19.68 24.42 -38.07
C GLU A 124 -18.98 23.07 -38.22
N ARG A 125 -18.15 22.69 -37.24
CA ARG A 125 -17.49 21.38 -37.19
C ARG A 125 -18.48 20.21 -37.10
N PHE A 126 -19.69 20.47 -36.61
CA PHE A 126 -20.71 19.43 -36.46
C PHE A 126 -21.61 19.30 -37.71
N PHE A 127 -21.31 20.00 -38.81
CA PHE A 127 -21.99 19.77 -40.08
C PHE A 127 -21.53 18.45 -40.74
N GLY A 128 -22.46 17.79 -41.43
CA GLY A 128 -22.22 16.53 -42.14
C GLY A 128 -22.39 15.26 -41.29
N ARG A 129 -21.95 14.11 -41.84
CA ARG A 129 -22.14 12.78 -41.24
C ARG A 129 -21.36 12.64 -39.94
N GLY A 130 -22.06 12.42 -38.82
CA GLY A 130 -21.46 12.18 -37.51
C GLY A 130 -20.97 10.75 -37.31
N PHE A 131 -21.70 9.76 -37.80
CA PHE A 131 -21.35 8.34 -37.61
C PHE A 131 -20.48 7.78 -38.74
N SER A 132 -19.60 6.85 -38.38
CA SER A 132 -18.84 6.02 -39.31
C SER A 132 -18.51 4.67 -38.65
N VAL A 133 -18.80 3.56 -39.33
CA VAL A 133 -18.43 2.22 -38.86
C VAL A 133 -16.92 2.08 -38.71
N GLY A 134 -16.13 2.65 -39.63
CA GLY A 134 -14.68 2.65 -39.51
C GLY A 134 -14.18 3.40 -38.27
N ASN A 135 -14.84 4.52 -37.90
CA ASN A 135 -14.51 5.25 -36.68
C ASN A 135 -14.83 4.43 -35.42
N LEU A 136 -15.97 3.71 -35.43
CA LEU A 136 -16.34 2.81 -34.35
C LEU A 136 -15.34 1.67 -34.20
N LEU A 137 -14.99 0.98 -35.30
CA LEU A 137 -14.03 -0.12 -35.30
C LEU A 137 -12.64 0.34 -34.82
N LEU A 138 -12.16 1.50 -35.27
CA LEU A 138 -10.90 2.08 -34.79
C LEU A 138 -10.95 2.45 -33.30
N GLY A 139 -12.08 3.01 -32.84
CA GLY A 139 -12.28 3.32 -31.42
C GLY A 139 -12.27 2.07 -30.54
N VAL A 140 -12.96 1.01 -30.98
CA VAL A 140 -12.96 -0.30 -30.30
C VAL A 140 -11.56 -0.90 -30.30
N ALA A 141 -10.87 -0.92 -31.44
CA ALA A 141 -9.51 -1.43 -31.54
C ALA A 141 -8.53 -0.68 -30.62
N GLY A 142 -8.59 0.66 -30.56
CA GLY A 142 -7.79 1.44 -29.62
C GLY A 142 -8.12 1.15 -28.16
N THR A 143 -9.39 0.93 -27.85
CA THR A 143 -9.86 0.60 -26.49
C THR A 143 -9.33 -0.75 -26.01
N LEU A 144 -9.15 -1.72 -26.91
CA LEU A 144 -8.54 -3.01 -26.58
C LEU A 144 -7.10 -2.87 -26.05
N PHE A 145 -6.40 -1.77 -26.35
CA PHE A 145 -5.08 -1.47 -25.77
C PHE A 145 -5.16 -0.60 -24.51
N VAL A 146 -6.04 0.40 -24.51
CA VAL A 146 -6.17 1.34 -23.39
C VAL A 146 -6.77 0.69 -22.15
N VAL A 147 -7.81 -0.15 -22.31
CA VAL A 147 -8.51 -0.75 -21.16
C VAL A 147 -7.61 -1.67 -20.35
N PRO A 148 -6.83 -2.61 -20.93
CA PRO A 148 -5.89 -3.41 -20.15
C PRO A 148 -4.88 -2.55 -19.36
N LEU A 149 -4.36 -1.48 -19.96
CA LEU A 149 -3.44 -0.57 -19.26
C LEU A 149 -4.10 0.15 -18.09
N LEU A 150 -5.34 0.62 -18.28
CA LEU A 150 -6.13 1.21 -17.19
C LEU A 150 -6.42 0.18 -16.09
N LEU A 151 -6.83 -1.04 -16.45
CA LEU A 151 -7.09 -2.11 -15.48
C LEU A 151 -5.84 -2.45 -14.66
N VAL A 152 -4.68 -2.53 -15.29
CA VAL A 152 -3.39 -2.71 -14.59
C VAL A 152 -3.12 -1.51 -13.67
N SER A 153 -3.38 -0.28 -14.12
CA SER A 153 -3.20 0.91 -13.30
C SER A 153 -4.12 0.91 -12.06
N PHE A 154 -5.40 0.59 -12.24
CA PHE A 154 -6.37 0.45 -11.15
C PHE A 154 -6.01 -0.67 -10.18
N ALA A 155 -5.61 -1.84 -10.71
CA ALA A 155 -5.18 -2.96 -9.88
C ALA A 155 -3.92 -2.63 -9.07
N GLY A 156 -2.94 -1.97 -9.70
CA GLY A 156 -1.71 -1.50 -9.05
C GLY A 156 -2.00 -0.49 -7.95
N ALA A 157 -2.72 0.59 -8.26
CA ALA A 157 -3.10 1.60 -7.28
C ALA A 157 -3.94 1.02 -6.13
N GLY A 158 -4.92 0.17 -6.45
CA GLY A 158 -5.74 -0.51 -5.45
C GLY A 158 -4.93 -1.43 -4.55
N THR A 159 -3.91 -2.11 -5.09
CA THR A 159 -3.01 -2.96 -4.30
C THR A 159 -2.16 -2.14 -3.33
N VAL A 160 -1.58 -1.03 -3.80
CA VAL A 160 -0.78 -0.12 -2.97
C VAL A 160 -1.62 0.46 -1.84
N GLU A 161 -2.82 0.92 -2.16
CA GLU A 161 -3.75 1.47 -1.18
C GLU A 161 -4.24 0.40 -0.19
N ALA A 162 -4.50 -0.83 -0.66
CA ALA A 162 -4.85 -1.95 0.21
C ALA A 162 -3.71 -2.29 1.20
N ILE A 163 -2.45 -2.32 0.74
CA ILE A 163 -1.28 -2.54 1.60
C ILE A 163 -1.13 -1.41 2.62
N ASN A 164 -1.22 -0.15 2.16
CA ASN A 164 -1.12 1.03 3.01
C ASN A 164 -2.20 1.00 4.10
N ASN A 165 -3.45 0.71 3.73
CA ASN A 165 -4.55 0.61 4.70
C ASN A 165 -4.41 -0.59 5.64
N ALA A 166 -4.09 -1.78 5.12
CA ALA A 166 -3.98 -2.99 5.93
C ALA A 166 -2.85 -2.86 6.99
N THR A 167 -1.78 -2.14 6.67
CA THR A 167 -0.64 -1.93 7.57
C THR A 167 -0.66 -0.58 8.29
N ALA A 168 -1.72 0.24 8.15
CA ALA A 168 -1.76 1.62 8.65
C ALA A 168 -0.54 2.49 8.21
N GLY A 169 -0.01 2.22 7.01
CA GLY A 169 1.13 2.89 6.41
C GLY A 169 2.49 2.48 6.97
N PHE A 170 2.55 1.41 7.76
CA PHE A 170 3.81 0.83 8.22
C PHE A 170 4.59 0.11 7.12
N MET A 171 3.92 -0.32 6.05
CA MET A 171 4.54 -0.81 4.82
C MET A 171 4.21 0.14 3.68
N ARG A 172 5.23 0.51 2.90
CA ARG A 172 5.08 1.32 1.68
C ARG A 172 5.72 0.61 0.51
N VAL A 173 5.05 0.70 -0.64
CA VAL A 173 5.56 0.21 -1.92
C VAL A 173 5.65 1.41 -2.85
N ASP A 174 6.83 1.62 -3.42
CA ASP A 174 7.11 2.67 -4.39
C ASP A 174 7.96 2.12 -5.56
N ALA A 175 8.38 2.97 -6.50
CA ALA A 175 9.18 2.54 -7.66
C ALA A 175 10.57 2.01 -7.26
N ARG A 176 11.11 2.48 -6.13
CA ARG A 176 12.42 2.05 -5.65
C ARG A 176 12.31 0.70 -4.95
N GLY A 177 11.23 0.43 -4.25
CA GLY A 177 11.08 -0.84 -3.55
C GLY A 177 10.01 -0.89 -2.50
N ILE A 178 10.24 -1.79 -1.54
CA ILE A 178 9.39 -1.97 -0.37
C ILE A 178 10.14 -1.35 0.82
N SER A 179 9.47 -0.44 1.53
CA SER A 179 9.97 0.17 2.76
C SER A 179 9.09 -0.18 3.94
N MET A 180 9.72 -0.38 5.10
CA MET A 180 9.08 -0.58 6.39
C MET A 180 9.26 0.66 7.27
N GLN A 181 8.26 0.98 8.08
CA GLN A 181 8.35 2.05 9.05
C GLN A 181 8.61 1.52 10.46
N GLU A 182 9.41 2.29 11.18
CA GLU A 182 9.47 2.26 12.63
C GLU A 182 8.79 3.52 13.17
N ARG A 183 7.91 3.35 14.16
CA ARG A 183 7.26 4.47 14.86
C ARG A 183 7.56 4.42 16.34
N VAL A 184 7.99 5.56 16.88
CA VAL A 184 8.35 5.74 18.28
C VAL A 184 7.25 6.52 18.98
N TYR A 185 6.67 5.91 20.01
CA TYR A 185 5.63 6.51 20.83
C TYR A 185 6.13 6.71 22.25
N ARG A 186 5.69 7.79 22.89
CA ARG A 186 6.11 8.13 24.25
C ARG A 186 4.94 8.46 25.17
N ARG A 187 5.07 8.06 26.44
CA ARG A 187 4.18 8.41 27.55
C ARG A 187 5.01 8.61 28.81
N GLY A 188 5.27 9.86 29.18
CA GLY A 188 6.19 10.18 30.28
C GLY A 188 7.64 9.76 29.97
N ASP A 189 8.20 8.94 30.85
CA ASP A 189 9.52 8.31 30.72
C ASP A 189 9.49 7.02 29.87
N LYS A 190 8.31 6.43 29.65
CA LYS A 190 8.15 5.19 28.88
C LYS A 190 8.13 5.42 27.37
N THR A 191 8.81 4.53 26.65
CA THR A 191 8.91 4.54 25.19
C THR A 191 8.49 3.19 24.61
N VAL A 192 7.61 3.21 23.62
CA VAL A 192 7.23 2.04 22.81
C VAL A 192 7.67 2.27 21.38
N ARG A 193 8.41 1.32 20.81
CA ARG A 193 8.88 1.34 19.42
C ARG A 193 8.17 0.23 18.67
N LEU A 194 7.32 0.61 17.71
CA LEU A 194 6.69 -0.34 16.79
C LEU A 194 7.55 -0.43 15.55
N VAL A 195 8.09 -1.63 15.29
CA VAL A 195 8.96 -1.88 14.15
C VAL A 195 8.22 -2.85 13.23
N ALA A 196 7.82 -2.38 12.06
CA ALA A 196 7.20 -3.24 11.07
C ALA A 196 8.23 -4.18 10.45
N MET A 197 7.90 -5.46 10.39
CA MET A 197 8.77 -6.50 9.86
C MET A 197 8.20 -7.09 8.57
N ILE A 198 9.11 -7.61 7.76
CA ILE A 198 8.83 -8.47 6.62
C ILE A 198 9.69 -9.72 6.75
N HIS A 199 9.16 -10.89 6.37
CA HIS A 199 9.88 -12.16 6.50
C HIS A 199 10.98 -12.35 5.45
N VAL A 200 10.93 -11.59 4.35
CA VAL A 200 11.91 -11.62 3.26
C VAL A 200 12.32 -10.18 2.92
N GLY A 201 13.61 -9.89 3.00
CA GLY A 201 14.15 -8.54 2.78
C GLY A 201 15.68 -8.54 2.66
N ASP A 202 16.25 -7.37 2.40
CA ASP A 202 17.69 -7.15 2.31
C ASP A 202 18.38 -7.40 3.65
N GLN A 203 19.56 -8.04 3.66
CA GLN A 203 20.30 -8.29 4.89
C GLN A 203 20.60 -7.00 5.69
N SER A 204 20.92 -5.92 4.98
CA SER A 204 21.23 -4.62 5.57
C SER A 204 20.06 -4.02 6.36
N TYR A 205 18.82 -4.36 6.00
CA TYR A 205 17.62 -3.98 6.75
C TYR A 205 17.64 -4.62 8.15
N TYR A 206 17.89 -5.92 8.22
CA TYR A 206 17.95 -6.66 9.48
C TYR A 206 19.13 -6.22 10.36
N ASP A 207 20.29 -5.94 9.76
CA ASP A 207 21.48 -5.48 10.48
C ASP A 207 21.26 -4.10 11.11
N GLN A 208 20.68 -3.16 10.36
CA GLN A 208 20.33 -1.82 10.87
C GLN A 208 19.31 -1.89 12.01
N LEU A 209 18.31 -2.76 11.88
CA LEU A 209 17.32 -2.97 12.93
C LEU A 209 17.97 -3.50 14.21
N ALA A 210 18.79 -4.55 14.11
CA ALA A 210 19.47 -5.15 15.25
C ALA A 210 20.36 -4.14 15.98
N ALA A 211 21.10 -3.29 15.25
CA ALA A 211 21.90 -2.22 15.82
C ALA A 211 21.06 -1.18 16.59
N SER A 212 19.84 -0.91 16.14
CA SER A 212 18.97 0.11 16.76
C SER A 212 18.37 -0.30 18.11
N VAL A 213 18.37 -1.59 18.47
CA VAL A 213 17.68 -2.13 19.66
C VAL A 213 18.61 -2.40 20.84
N ALA A 214 19.92 -2.18 20.70
CA ALA A 214 20.96 -2.55 21.66
C ALA A 214 21.03 -1.71 22.96
N ALA A 215 19.99 -0.95 23.33
CA ALA A 215 20.00 -0.07 24.50
C ALA A 215 19.71 -0.83 25.82
N PRO A 216 20.36 -0.48 26.95
CA PRO A 216 20.03 -1.04 28.28
C PRO A 216 18.58 -0.79 28.71
N HIS A 217 18.04 -1.64 29.59
CA HIS A 217 16.64 -1.58 30.07
C HIS A 217 15.58 -1.63 28.94
N THR A 218 15.92 -2.32 27.85
CA THR A 218 15.02 -2.57 26.73
C THR A 218 14.43 -3.97 26.83
N LEU A 219 13.11 -4.10 26.64
CA LEU A 219 12.45 -5.37 26.38
C LEU A 219 12.03 -5.44 24.92
N VAL A 220 12.35 -6.56 24.26
CA VAL A 220 11.84 -6.89 22.94
C VAL A 220 10.69 -7.87 23.09
N LEU A 221 9.48 -7.45 22.71
CA LEU A 221 8.32 -8.32 22.59
C LEU A 221 8.32 -8.93 21.20
N ALA A 222 9.02 -10.05 21.09
CA ALA A 222 9.28 -10.79 19.87
C ALA A 222 8.03 -11.48 19.31
N GLU A 223 7.78 -11.35 18.00
CA GLU A 223 6.88 -12.26 17.28
C GLU A 223 7.48 -13.67 17.24
N GLY A 224 6.64 -14.70 17.37
CA GLY A 224 7.11 -16.08 17.31
C GLY A 224 6.10 -17.06 17.89
N VAL A 225 5.17 -17.49 17.05
CA VAL A 225 4.18 -18.53 17.38
C VAL A 225 4.91 -19.81 17.81
N SER A 226 4.58 -20.34 18.98
CA SER A 226 5.14 -21.61 19.46
C SER A 226 4.32 -22.80 18.98
N ASP A 227 4.99 -23.92 18.71
CA ASP A 227 4.33 -25.18 18.34
C ASP A 227 4.70 -26.27 19.35
N ARG A 228 4.20 -26.16 20.59
CA ARG A 228 4.49 -27.16 21.63
C ARG A 228 3.83 -28.51 21.36
N GLY A 229 2.75 -28.52 20.58
CA GLY A 229 1.99 -29.71 20.23
C GLY A 229 2.47 -30.43 18.97
N GLY A 230 3.41 -29.86 18.21
CA GLY A 230 3.83 -30.42 16.92
C GLY A 230 2.70 -30.45 15.88
N LEU A 231 1.86 -29.42 15.86
CA LEU A 231 0.68 -29.32 15.01
C LEU A 231 1.02 -28.95 13.56
N LEU A 232 2.18 -28.33 13.31
CA LEU A 232 2.67 -28.10 11.96
C LEU A 232 3.38 -29.33 11.42
N THR A 233 2.82 -29.88 10.34
CA THR A 233 3.34 -31.06 9.65
C THR A 233 4.10 -30.71 8.37
N ALA A 234 4.02 -29.45 7.93
CA ALA A 234 4.70 -28.94 6.75
C ALA A 234 5.69 -27.82 7.12
N ALA A 235 6.84 -27.80 6.44
CA ALA A 235 7.84 -26.76 6.64
C ALA A 235 7.46 -25.46 5.91
N TYR A 236 7.63 -24.32 6.59
CA TYR A 236 7.54 -22.99 5.99
C TYR A 236 8.94 -22.50 5.72
N SER A 237 9.42 -22.67 4.50
CA SER A 237 10.68 -22.08 4.07
C SER A 237 10.41 -20.99 3.04
N TYR A 238 10.78 -19.76 3.40
CA TYR A 238 10.85 -18.64 2.47
C TYR A 238 12.16 -18.62 1.67
N ASP A 239 13.04 -19.61 1.87
CA ASP A 239 14.41 -19.57 1.37
C ASP A 239 14.49 -19.66 -0.13
N ARG A 240 13.54 -20.36 -0.77
CA ARG A 240 13.46 -20.42 -2.23
C ARG A 240 13.07 -19.08 -2.83
N VAL A 241 12.04 -18.43 -2.27
CA VAL A 241 11.60 -17.10 -2.72
C VAL A 241 12.70 -16.07 -2.47
N ALA A 242 13.35 -16.12 -1.31
CA ALA A 242 14.44 -15.24 -0.98
C ALA A 242 15.66 -15.48 -1.89
N SER A 243 16.08 -16.72 -2.11
CA SER A 243 17.20 -17.07 -2.99
C SER A 243 16.95 -16.64 -4.44
N LEU A 244 15.76 -16.91 -4.98
CA LEU A 244 15.38 -16.51 -6.35
C LEU A 244 15.46 -14.99 -6.53
N LEU A 245 15.08 -14.23 -5.50
CA LEU A 245 15.14 -12.77 -5.50
C LEU A 245 16.49 -12.23 -4.98
N GLY A 246 17.43 -13.08 -4.58
CA GLY A 246 18.69 -12.66 -3.95
C GLY A 246 18.50 -11.84 -2.68
N LEU A 247 17.43 -12.12 -1.93
CA LEU A 247 17.03 -11.54 -0.64
C LEU A 247 17.36 -12.51 0.52
N SER A 248 17.22 -12.03 1.76
CA SER A 248 17.43 -12.81 2.98
C SER A 248 16.12 -13.09 3.70
N THR A 249 15.98 -14.29 4.26
CA THR A 249 14.87 -14.67 5.13
C THR A 249 15.15 -14.27 6.58
N GLN A 250 14.09 -13.90 7.31
CA GLN A 250 14.13 -13.71 8.75
C GLN A 250 14.24 -15.07 9.48
N ARG A 251 15.37 -15.79 9.34
CA ARG A 251 15.52 -17.15 9.91
C ARG A 251 15.61 -17.16 11.44
N GLN A 252 16.12 -16.09 12.03
CA GLN A 252 16.21 -15.89 13.48
C GLN A 252 16.06 -14.39 13.74
N MET A 253 15.47 -14.02 14.88
CA MET A 253 15.43 -12.62 15.30
C MET A 253 16.88 -12.13 15.43
N PRO A 254 17.36 -11.20 14.59
CA PRO A 254 18.80 -10.86 14.49
C PRO A 254 19.31 -10.10 15.72
N MET A 255 18.45 -9.92 16.73
CA MET A 255 18.76 -9.20 17.95
C MET A 255 19.42 -10.14 18.96
N LYS A 256 20.64 -9.80 19.36
CA LYS A 256 21.30 -10.45 20.50
C LYS A 256 20.68 -9.92 21.79
N GLY A 257 20.18 -10.82 22.62
CA GLY A 257 19.59 -10.48 23.91
C GLY A 257 19.36 -11.72 24.76
N ARG A 258 19.00 -11.52 26.02
CA ARG A 258 18.68 -12.61 26.94
C ARG A 258 17.22 -13.00 26.74
N LEU A 259 16.96 -14.27 26.39
CA LEU A 259 15.59 -14.78 26.33
C LEU A 259 15.04 -14.88 27.75
N ILE A 260 13.82 -14.39 27.97
CA ILE A 260 13.13 -14.43 29.26
C ILE A 260 11.79 -15.13 29.13
N ASP A 261 11.31 -15.71 30.24
CA ASP A 261 9.98 -16.30 30.32
C ASP A 261 8.93 -15.26 30.76
N PRO A 262 7.64 -15.44 30.40
CA PRO A 262 6.54 -14.58 30.83
C PRO A 262 6.49 -14.32 32.34
N ASP A 263 6.83 -15.32 33.16
CA ASP A 263 6.79 -15.19 34.62
C ASP A 263 7.88 -14.24 35.16
N GLU A 264 8.96 -13.99 34.41
CA GLU A 264 9.98 -13.00 34.77
C GLU A 264 9.52 -11.53 34.59
N LEU A 265 8.37 -11.31 33.91
CA LEU A 265 7.69 -10.02 33.90
C LEU A 265 6.91 -9.76 35.19
N ARG A 266 6.59 -10.81 35.96
CA ARG A 266 5.74 -10.71 37.15
C ARG A 266 6.58 -10.39 38.39
N GLY A 267 6.22 -9.31 39.07
CA GLY A 267 6.81 -8.91 40.36
C GLY A 267 7.66 -7.64 40.30
N LYS A 268 7.79 -6.94 41.43
CA LYS A 268 8.59 -5.70 41.60
C LYS A 268 10.10 -5.98 41.71
N GLY A 269 10.60 -6.96 40.98
CA GLY A 269 12.03 -7.34 40.98
C GLY A 269 12.90 -6.37 40.18
N GLU A 270 14.22 -6.48 40.36
CA GLU A 270 15.25 -5.60 39.77
C GLU A 270 14.94 -5.20 38.32
N LYS A 271 15.09 -3.90 38.02
CA LYS A 271 14.98 -3.35 36.66
C LYS A 271 15.84 -4.19 35.72
N GLY A 272 15.33 -4.48 34.52
CA GLY A 272 15.92 -5.44 33.57
C GLY A 272 17.45 -5.30 33.38
N ASN A 273 18.10 -6.40 33.03
CA ASN A 273 19.56 -6.53 33.02
C ASN A 273 20.25 -5.38 32.24
N SER A 274 21.36 -4.87 32.77
CA SER A 274 22.08 -3.71 32.23
C SER A 274 23.06 -4.04 31.09
N GLN A 275 23.28 -5.32 30.78
CA GLN A 275 24.24 -5.76 29.75
C GLN A 275 23.65 -5.95 28.33
N GLY A 276 22.34 -5.79 28.13
CA GLY A 276 21.70 -5.92 26.82
C GLY A 276 20.17 -6.00 26.91
N PRO A 277 19.46 -6.11 25.77
CA PRO A 277 18.01 -6.22 25.79
C PRO A 277 17.56 -7.60 26.30
N ASP A 278 16.48 -7.62 27.08
CA ASP A 278 15.73 -8.85 27.34
C ASP A 278 14.77 -9.10 26.16
N ILE A 279 14.54 -10.36 25.80
CA ILE A 279 13.69 -10.77 24.69
C ILE A 279 12.63 -11.74 25.21
N LEU A 280 11.35 -11.41 25.01
CA LEU A 280 10.23 -12.26 25.33
C LEU A 280 9.47 -12.61 24.05
N ARG A 281 9.24 -13.91 23.79
CA ARG A 281 8.31 -14.35 22.73
C ARG A 281 6.88 -14.02 23.17
N ALA A 282 6.35 -12.95 22.62
CA ALA A 282 5.11 -12.32 23.07
C ALA A 282 3.91 -12.74 22.22
N ASP A 283 3.84 -14.03 21.88
CA ASP A 283 2.89 -14.59 20.93
C ASP A 283 2.09 -15.74 21.56
N VAL A 284 1.20 -16.33 20.77
CA VAL A 284 0.36 -17.49 21.17
C VAL A 284 0.99 -18.81 20.76
N ASP A 285 0.49 -19.91 21.35
CA ASP A 285 0.83 -21.26 20.90
C ASP A 285 -0.15 -21.71 19.81
N LEU A 286 0.28 -22.52 18.85
CA LEU A 286 -0.60 -23.08 17.83
C LEU A 286 -1.73 -23.95 18.39
N SER A 287 -1.54 -24.52 19.58
CA SER A 287 -2.62 -25.24 20.26
C SER A 287 -3.81 -24.34 20.65
N ASP A 288 -3.62 -23.02 20.67
CA ASP A 288 -4.69 -22.04 20.92
C ASP A 288 -5.48 -21.67 19.64
N PHE A 289 -5.04 -22.11 18.46
CA PHE A 289 -5.70 -21.85 17.18
C PHE A 289 -6.87 -22.78 16.93
N ASP A 290 -7.84 -22.33 16.13
CA ASP A 290 -8.86 -23.21 15.58
C ASP A 290 -8.17 -24.32 14.74
N PRO A 291 -8.54 -25.61 14.90
CA PRO A 291 -7.95 -26.69 14.11
C PRO A 291 -8.03 -26.46 12.60
N ARG A 292 -9.05 -25.74 12.13
CA ARG A 292 -9.22 -25.38 10.71
C ARG A 292 -8.23 -24.31 10.25
N THR A 293 -7.73 -23.47 11.16
CA THR A 293 -6.62 -22.54 10.93
C THR A 293 -5.32 -23.33 10.79
N VAL A 294 -5.06 -24.28 11.68
CA VAL A 294 -3.88 -25.17 11.59
C VAL A 294 -3.89 -25.99 10.30
N GLU A 295 -5.05 -26.50 9.88
CA GLU A 295 -5.21 -27.19 8.59
C GLU A 295 -4.86 -26.27 7.41
N PHE A 296 -5.38 -25.04 7.41
CA PHE A 296 -5.09 -24.04 6.38
C PHE A 296 -3.59 -23.73 6.31
N LEU A 297 -2.98 -23.53 7.47
CA LEU A 297 -1.55 -23.34 7.62
C LEU A 297 -0.78 -24.52 7.00
N ASN A 298 -1.04 -25.76 7.42
CA ASN A 298 -0.38 -26.93 6.85
C ASN A 298 -0.56 -27.06 5.33
N MET A 299 -1.73 -26.70 4.80
CA MET A 299 -1.97 -26.63 3.36
C MET A 299 -1.06 -25.59 2.68
N LEU A 300 -0.93 -24.38 3.22
CA LEU A 300 -0.01 -23.37 2.68
C LEU A 300 1.45 -23.86 2.69
N GLY A 301 1.90 -24.42 3.81
CA GLY A 301 3.25 -24.93 3.95
C GLY A 301 3.56 -26.00 2.90
N ARG A 302 2.64 -26.96 2.70
CA ARG A 302 2.82 -28.09 1.78
C ARG A 302 2.63 -27.71 0.32
N ASP A 303 1.58 -26.96 0.02
CA ASP A 303 1.08 -26.83 -1.36
C ASP A 303 1.50 -25.50 -2.01
N VAL A 304 1.92 -24.49 -1.23
CA VAL A 304 2.34 -23.17 -1.75
C VAL A 304 3.82 -22.93 -1.52
N PHE A 305 4.28 -22.97 -0.27
CA PHE A 305 5.69 -22.69 0.05
C PHE A 305 6.62 -23.86 -0.27
N SER A 306 6.08 -25.08 -0.31
CA SER A 306 6.84 -26.28 -0.65
C SER A 306 6.72 -26.73 -2.11
N SER A 307 5.86 -26.10 -2.93
CA SER A 307 5.66 -26.51 -4.33
C SER A 307 6.84 -26.13 -5.24
N ASP A 308 7.22 -27.03 -6.16
CA ASP A 308 8.26 -26.76 -7.16
C ASP A 308 7.79 -25.88 -8.33
N ASP A 309 6.47 -25.82 -8.56
CA ASP A 309 5.83 -24.94 -9.54
C ASP A 309 4.84 -23.99 -8.84
N LEU A 310 5.16 -22.70 -8.85
CA LEU A 310 4.32 -21.65 -8.27
C LEU A 310 2.92 -21.62 -8.89
N ALA A 311 2.79 -21.89 -10.19
CA ALA A 311 1.50 -21.88 -10.86
C ALA A 311 0.61 -23.04 -10.36
N SER A 312 1.18 -24.22 -10.16
CA SER A 312 0.51 -25.37 -9.55
C SER A 312 0.12 -25.08 -8.10
N GLY A 313 1.03 -24.50 -7.31
CA GLY A 313 0.73 -24.13 -5.92
C GLY A 313 -0.42 -23.13 -5.81
N LEU A 314 -0.44 -22.09 -6.65
CA LEU A 314 -1.53 -21.12 -6.72
C LEU A 314 -2.86 -21.75 -7.17
N ARG A 315 -2.83 -22.67 -8.14
CA ARG A 315 -4.05 -23.41 -8.55
C ARG A 315 -4.60 -24.25 -7.41
N THR A 316 -3.74 -24.97 -6.69
CA THR A 316 -4.13 -25.80 -5.54
C THR A 316 -4.69 -24.94 -4.41
N TYR A 317 -4.03 -23.83 -4.09
CA TYR A 317 -4.51 -22.84 -3.14
C TYR A 317 -5.91 -22.33 -3.51
N ASN A 318 -6.10 -21.86 -4.75
CA ASN A 318 -7.40 -21.35 -5.20
C ASN A 318 -8.50 -22.41 -5.13
N ALA A 319 -8.21 -23.65 -5.54
CA ALA A 319 -9.16 -24.75 -5.47
C ALA A 319 -9.48 -25.14 -4.02
N TRP A 320 -8.53 -25.00 -3.10
CA TRP A 320 -8.77 -25.24 -1.67
C TRP A 320 -9.62 -24.12 -1.07
N ILE A 321 -9.28 -22.86 -1.30
CA ILE A 321 -10.04 -21.69 -0.81
C ILE A 321 -11.49 -21.75 -1.27
N ASN A 322 -11.74 -21.98 -2.57
CA ASN A 322 -13.10 -22.02 -3.12
C ASN A 322 -13.98 -23.12 -2.50
N ARG A 323 -13.39 -24.20 -1.99
CA ARG A 323 -14.12 -25.32 -1.39
C ARG A 323 -14.26 -25.21 0.13
N ASN A 324 -13.29 -24.58 0.78
CA ASN A 324 -13.11 -24.70 2.23
C ASN A 324 -13.27 -23.39 2.98
N MET A 325 -13.17 -22.23 2.31
CA MET A 325 -13.13 -20.92 2.94
C MET A 325 -14.47 -20.18 2.73
N ASP A 326 -15.32 -20.21 3.75
CA ASP A 326 -16.49 -19.34 3.86
C ASP A 326 -16.19 -18.11 4.74
N GLN A 327 -17.19 -17.24 4.92
CA GLN A 327 -17.03 -16.02 5.71
C GLN A 327 -16.71 -16.30 7.19
N GLU A 328 -17.29 -17.34 7.79
CA GLU A 328 -17.05 -17.67 9.20
C GLU A 328 -15.61 -18.18 9.38
N ARG A 329 -15.18 -19.11 8.53
CA ARG A 329 -13.82 -19.67 8.56
C ARG A 329 -12.79 -18.58 8.32
N TYR A 330 -13.03 -17.67 7.38
CA TYR A 330 -12.15 -16.53 7.16
C TYR A 330 -12.07 -15.62 8.39
N ALA A 331 -13.20 -15.30 9.03
CA ALA A 331 -13.20 -14.49 10.24
C ALA A 331 -12.42 -15.14 11.39
N ARG A 332 -12.56 -16.46 11.59
CA ARG A 332 -11.79 -17.21 12.60
C ARG A 332 -10.31 -17.27 12.27
N LEU A 333 -9.97 -17.52 11.01
CA LEU A 333 -8.58 -17.44 10.54
C LEU A 333 -7.97 -16.09 10.89
N MET A 334 -8.64 -14.99 10.54
CA MET A 334 -8.17 -13.63 10.83
C MET A 334 -8.12 -13.31 12.34
N ASP A 335 -9.00 -13.88 13.17
CA ASP A 335 -8.86 -13.79 14.62
C ASP A 335 -7.57 -14.46 15.09
N ASP A 336 -7.33 -15.70 14.69
CA ASP A 336 -6.16 -16.47 15.11
C ASP A 336 -4.84 -15.85 14.63
N ILE A 337 -4.74 -15.50 13.34
CA ILE A 337 -3.47 -15.08 12.74
C ILE A 337 -3.11 -13.62 13.02
N LEU A 338 -4.09 -12.75 13.33
CA LEU A 338 -3.86 -11.32 13.60
C LEU A 338 -4.43 -10.90 14.95
N THR A 339 -5.74 -10.98 15.14
CA THR A 339 -6.42 -10.25 16.23
C THR A 339 -6.06 -10.78 17.62
N ARG A 340 -6.08 -12.10 17.81
CA ARG A 340 -5.71 -12.77 19.06
C ARG A 340 -4.25 -12.51 19.40
N ARG A 341 -3.35 -12.65 18.42
CA ARG A 341 -1.90 -12.41 18.61
C ARG A 341 -1.61 -10.96 18.97
N ASN A 342 -2.29 -10.00 18.34
CA ASN A 342 -2.22 -8.58 18.69
C ASN A 342 -2.66 -8.33 20.14
N ARG A 343 -3.72 -8.99 20.61
CA ARG A 343 -4.17 -8.89 22.01
C ARG A 343 -3.10 -9.42 22.96
N THR A 344 -2.54 -10.59 22.68
CA THR A 344 -1.50 -11.21 23.50
C THR A 344 -0.26 -10.33 23.67
N VAL A 345 0.28 -9.75 22.59
CA VAL A 345 1.43 -8.84 22.70
C VAL A 345 1.10 -7.55 23.46
N LEU A 346 -0.13 -7.05 23.34
CA LEU A 346 -0.61 -5.87 24.09
C LEU A 346 -0.81 -6.16 25.58
N ASP A 347 -1.14 -7.40 25.95
CA ASP A 347 -1.21 -7.85 27.34
C ASP A 347 0.19 -7.97 27.96
N TYR A 348 1.16 -8.48 27.21
CA TYR A 348 2.57 -8.45 27.61
C TYR A 348 3.12 -7.04 27.70
N LEU A 349 2.76 -6.15 26.78
CA LEU A 349 3.11 -4.73 26.86
C LEU A 349 2.61 -4.12 28.18
N GLY A 350 1.37 -4.43 28.59
CA GLY A 350 0.83 -3.96 29.86
C GLY A 350 1.71 -4.33 31.06
N GLN A 351 2.14 -5.59 31.13
CA GLN A 351 3.01 -6.10 32.19
C GLN A 351 4.43 -5.53 32.10
N ALA A 352 4.97 -5.42 30.89
CA ALA A 352 6.34 -4.95 30.66
C ALA A 352 6.57 -3.49 31.06
N LEU A 353 5.54 -2.64 30.96
CA LEU A 353 5.63 -1.21 31.27
C LEU A 353 5.96 -0.93 32.75
N ASP A 354 5.74 -1.88 33.65
CA ASP A 354 6.08 -1.77 35.06
C ASP A 354 7.59 -1.90 35.31
N LYS A 355 8.30 -2.65 34.47
CA LYS A 355 9.72 -3.03 34.68
C LYS A 355 10.69 -2.36 33.70
N TYR A 356 10.26 -2.08 32.48
CA TYR A 356 11.12 -1.57 31.41
C TYR A 356 10.76 -0.14 31.02
N ASP A 357 11.76 0.62 30.59
CA ASP A 357 11.58 1.99 30.13
C ASP A 357 11.40 2.06 28.61
N VAL A 358 12.01 1.11 27.89
CA VAL A 358 11.92 0.98 26.44
C VAL A 358 11.38 -0.41 26.09
N ILE A 359 10.33 -0.42 25.27
CA ILE A 359 9.73 -1.66 24.77
C ILE A 359 9.72 -1.61 23.25
N VAL A 360 10.28 -2.63 22.61
CA VAL A 360 10.35 -2.76 21.15
C VAL A 360 9.47 -3.92 20.72
N ILE A 361 8.63 -3.69 19.70
CA ILE A 361 7.70 -4.67 19.16
C ILE A 361 8.01 -4.86 17.66
N PRO A 362 8.94 -5.78 17.31
CA PRO A 362 9.29 -6.09 15.92
C PRO A 362 8.40 -7.20 15.36
N TRP A 363 7.27 -6.80 14.79
CA TRP A 363 6.23 -7.73 14.30
C TRP A 363 5.91 -7.48 12.83
N GLY A 364 5.34 -8.48 12.14
CA GLY A 364 4.90 -8.37 10.76
C GLY A 364 4.05 -7.13 10.51
N ALA A 365 4.25 -6.43 9.38
CA ALA A 365 3.61 -5.14 9.10
C ALA A 365 2.07 -5.15 9.21
N LEU A 366 1.41 -6.28 8.93
CA LEU A 366 -0.05 -6.44 9.06
C LEU A 366 -0.54 -6.36 10.51
N HIS A 367 0.30 -6.67 11.50
CA HIS A 367 -0.05 -6.56 12.92
C HIS A 367 -0.04 -5.11 13.42
N MET A 368 0.69 -4.22 12.75
CA MET A 368 1.01 -2.89 13.25
C MET A 368 -0.23 -2.03 13.51
N ARG A 369 -1.28 -2.14 12.68
CA ARG A 369 -2.52 -1.37 12.86
C ARG A 369 -3.15 -1.63 14.23
N GLY A 370 -3.42 -2.89 14.56
CA GLY A 370 -4.05 -3.26 15.83
C GLY A 370 -3.14 -3.01 17.04
N ILE A 371 -1.83 -3.22 16.90
CA ILE A 371 -0.87 -2.93 17.96
C ILE A 371 -0.76 -1.42 18.21
N GLU A 372 -0.67 -0.60 17.16
CA GLU A 372 -0.65 0.87 17.26
C GLU A 372 -1.90 1.39 17.95
N GLU A 373 -3.10 0.92 17.54
CA GLU A 373 -4.36 1.27 18.20
C GLU A 373 -4.32 0.95 19.70
N GLY A 374 -3.79 -0.22 20.08
CA GLY A 374 -3.61 -0.61 21.48
C GLY A 374 -2.60 0.25 22.25
N VAL A 375 -1.53 0.69 21.60
CA VAL A 375 -0.52 1.61 22.17
C VAL A 375 -1.11 3.01 22.38
N LEU A 376 -1.80 3.54 21.36
CA LEU A 376 -2.47 4.85 21.42
C LEU A 376 -3.57 4.87 22.48
N ALA A 377 -4.37 3.81 22.60
CA ALA A 377 -5.40 3.66 23.63
C ALA A 377 -4.83 3.71 25.06
N ARG A 378 -3.56 3.35 25.25
CA ARG A 378 -2.82 3.46 26.53
C ARG A 378 -2.26 4.87 26.77
N GLY A 379 -2.56 5.85 25.92
CA GLY A 379 -2.16 7.26 26.09
C GLY A 379 -0.76 7.59 25.57
N PHE A 380 -0.13 6.68 24.84
CA PHE A 380 1.11 6.98 24.13
C PHE A 380 0.85 7.89 22.93
N ARG A 381 1.81 8.76 22.62
CA ARG A 381 1.72 9.67 21.46
C ARG A 381 2.91 9.47 20.53
N LEU A 382 2.64 9.49 19.23
CA LEU A 382 3.68 9.42 18.20
C LEU A 382 4.67 10.58 18.38
N ARG A 383 5.96 10.27 18.37
CA ARG A 383 7.04 11.25 18.47
C ARG A 383 7.94 11.25 17.24
N LYS A 384 8.18 10.07 16.66
CA LYS A 384 9.10 9.91 15.55
C LYS A 384 8.62 8.79 14.63
N THR A 385 8.79 9.00 13.34
CA THR A 385 8.67 7.96 12.32
C THR A 385 10.00 7.87 11.59
N GLU A 386 10.52 6.66 11.43
CA GLU A 386 11.67 6.34 10.61
C GLU A 386 11.23 5.37 9.52
N GLN A 387 11.80 5.50 8.33
CA GLN A 387 11.55 4.59 7.22
C GLN A 387 12.86 3.91 6.83
N ARG A 388 12.80 2.59 6.63
CA ARG A 388 13.94 1.78 6.19
C ARG A 388 13.53 0.96 4.96
N MET A 389 14.39 0.95 3.95
CA MET A 389 14.17 0.11 2.77
C MET A 389 14.36 -1.35 3.18
N SER A 390 13.35 -2.19 2.92
CA SER A 390 13.43 -3.63 3.17
C SER A 390 13.72 -4.43 1.91
N VAL A 391 13.34 -3.93 0.72
CA VAL A 391 13.66 -4.55 -0.57
C VAL A 391 13.91 -3.44 -1.58
N ASP A 392 15.09 -3.38 -2.20
CA ASP A 392 15.40 -2.45 -3.29
C ASP A 392 15.23 -3.13 -4.68
N PHE A 393 14.23 -2.70 -5.46
CA PHE A 393 13.92 -3.27 -6.77
C PHE A 393 15.03 -3.03 -7.81
N SER A 394 15.84 -1.98 -7.66
CA SER A 394 16.95 -1.73 -8.59
C SER A 394 18.05 -2.79 -8.47
N VAL A 395 18.25 -3.34 -7.26
CA VAL A 395 19.20 -4.42 -7.00
C VAL A 395 18.67 -5.74 -7.58
N LEU A 396 17.36 -5.98 -7.47
CA LEU A 396 16.71 -7.15 -8.06
C LEU A 396 16.84 -7.17 -9.59
N LEU A 397 16.57 -6.04 -10.24
CA LEU A 397 16.62 -5.92 -11.70
C LEU A 397 18.02 -6.14 -12.27
N LYS A 398 19.07 -5.67 -11.58
CA LYS A 398 20.46 -5.91 -11.98
C LYS A 398 20.83 -7.39 -11.90
N LYS A 399 20.42 -8.08 -10.83
CA LYS A 399 20.67 -9.52 -10.67
C LYS A 399 19.93 -10.38 -11.69
N ALA A 400 18.78 -9.92 -12.19
CA ALA A 400 18.02 -10.64 -13.22
C ALA A 400 18.57 -10.45 -14.64
N SER A 401 19.43 -9.45 -14.85
CA SER A 401 20.11 -9.20 -16.14
C SER A 401 21.48 -9.85 -16.26
N ASP A 402 22.00 -10.40 -15.16
CA ASP A 402 23.23 -11.20 -15.07
C ASP A 402 22.87 -12.69 -15.11
#